data_AF-A0A353W2E7-F1
#
_entry.id   AF-A0A353W2E7-F1
#
_cell.length_a   1.000
_cell.length_b   1.000
_cell.length_c   1.000
_cell.angle_alpha   90.00
_cell.angle_beta   90.00
_cell.angle_gamma   90.00
#
_symmetry.space_group_name_H-M   'P 1'
#
loop_
_entity.id
_entity.type
_entity.pdbx_description
1 polymer ?
#
loop_
_entity_poly.entity_id
_entity_poly.type
_entity_poly.pdbx_seq_one_letter_code
_entity_poly.pdbx_strand_id
1 'polypeptide(L)'
;MDTVYFPQSRTEYLAQLEEFLELDEVPVLTKHKENARRFLYFQLYHTSLPFDRYIEPDDIWPGFVRLKDFKWQDLLPENSPTLKAISEGLLSGGKFLMPIE
;
A
#
# COMPACT_ATOMS: atom_id res chain seq x y z
N MET A 1 -10.41 -7.09 -5.56
CA MET A 1 -9.55 -8.22 -5.99
C MET A 1 -9.90 -9.40 -5.12
N ASP A 2 -9.93 -10.60 -5.68
CA ASP A 2 -10.28 -11.81 -4.94
C ASP A 2 -9.02 -12.37 -4.26
N THR A 3 -8.83 -12.04 -2.98
CA THR A 3 -7.63 -12.39 -2.19
C THR A 3 -7.90 -13.48 -1.15
N VAL A 4 -9.16 -13.79 -0.88
CA VAL A 4 -9.62 -14.71 0.15
C VAL A 4 -10.93 -15.35 -0.29
N TYR A 5 -11.26 -16.50 0.27
CA TYR A 5 -12.61 -17.04 0.17
C TYR A 5 -13.59 -16.07 0.84
N PHE A 6 -14.51 -15.48 0.07
CA PHE A 6 -15.46 -14.49 0.57
C PHE A 6 -16.90 -14.85 0.14
N PRO A 7 -17.56 -15.80 0.84
CA PRO A 7 -18.97 -16.12 0.66
C PRO A 7 -19.86 -14.88 0.77
N GLN A 8 -20.88 -14.78 -0.09
CA GLN A 8 -21.73 -13.59 -0.15
C GLN A 8 -22.95 -13.67 0.78
N SER A 9 -23.15 -14.82 1.43
CA SER A 9 -24.25 -15.02 2.37
C SER A 9 -23.84 -15.93 3.53
N ARG A 10 -24.62 -15.87 4.62
CA ARG A 10 -24.43 -16.76 5.78
C ARG A 10 -24.54 -18.23 5.39
N THR A 11 -25.45 -18.58 4.49
CA THR A 11 -25.66 -19.96 4.02
C THR A 11 -24.44 -20.45 3.25
N GLU A 12 -23.93 -19.65 2.30
CA GLU A 12 -22.70 -19.99 1.56
C GLU A 12 -21.49 -20.10 2.48
N TYR A 13 -21.41 -19.22 3.50
CA TYR A 13 -20.34 -19.28 4.50
C TYR A 13 -20.36 -20.59 5.29
N LEU A 14 -21.52 -21.01 5.79
CA LEU A 14 -21.63 -22.25 6.56
C LEU A 14 -21.30 -23.47 5.70
N ALA A 15 -21.78 -23.52 4.47
CA ALA A 15 -21.46 -24.61 3.54
C ALA A 15 -19.95 -24.71 3.27
N GLN A 16 -19.28 -23.58 3.02
CA GLN A 16 -17.83 -23.56 2.80
C GLN A 16 -17.03 -23.87 4.07
N LEU A 17 -17.52 -23.45 5.24
CA LEU A 17 -16.90 -23.78 6.52
C LEU A 17 -16.96 -25.29 6.78
N GLU A 18 -18.12 -25.91 6.56
CA GLU A 18 -18.29 -27.37 6.70
C GLU A 18 -17.33 -28.13 5.77
N GLU A 19 -17.22 -27.72 4.50
CA GLU A 19 -16.25 -28.29 3.56
C GLU A 19 -14.82 -28.19 4.08
N PHE A 20 -14.42 -27.02 4.61
CA PHE A 20 -13.06 -26.82 5.13
C PHE A 20 -12.75 -27.60 6.40
N LEU A 21 -13.74 -27.91 7.24
CA LEU A 21 -13.55 -28.70 8.45
C LEU A 21 -13.26 -30.18 8.15
N GLU A 22 -13.64 -30.66 6.96
CA GLU A 22 -13.37 -32.04 6.52
C GLU A 22 -12.03 -32.21 5.80
N LEU A 23 -11.39 -31.11 5.39
CA LEU A 23 -10.11 -31.12 4.68
C LEU A 23 -8.93 -31.16 5.67
N ASP A 24 -7.90 -31.94 5.34
CA ASP A 24 -6.63 -31.92 6.08
C ASP A 24 -5.91 -30.56 5.95
N GLU A 25 -6.04 -29.89 4.80
CA GLU A 25 -5.48 -28.56 4.53
C GLU A 25 -6.40 -27.76 3.59
N VAL A 26 -6.68 -26.51 3.95
CA VAL A 26 -7.45 -25.60 3.09
C VAL A 26 -6.58 -25.12 1.92
N PRO A 27 -7.00 -25.34 0.66
CA PRO A 27 -6.18 -25.00 -0.48
C PRO A 27 -6.03 -23.49 -0.64
N VAL A 28 -4.79 -23.01 -0.78
CA VAL A 28 -4.54 -21.61 -1.14
C VAL A 28 -4.51 -21.47 -2.66
N LEU A 29 -5.62 -20.97 -3.23
CA LEU A 29 -5.77 -20.79 -4.67
C LEU A 29 -4.70 -19.86 -5.26
N THR A 30 -4.19 -20.21 -6.43
CA THR A 30 -3.19 -19.39 -7.16
C THR A 30 -3.67 -17.95 -7.36
N LYS A 31 -4.95 -17.76 -7.71
CA LYS A 31 -5.56 -16.42 -7.85
C LYS A 31 -5.48 -15.59 -6.57
N HIS A 32 -5.67 -16.20 -5.39
CA HIS A 32 -5.59 -15.50 -4.10
C HIS A 32 -4.15 -15.03 -3.87
N LYS A 33 -3.16 -15.89 -4.14
CA LYS A 33 -1.73 -15.54 -4.01
C LYS A 33 -1.34 -14.37 -4.91
N GLU A 34 -1.74 -14.42 -6.18
CA GLU A 34 -1.43 -13.37 -7.16
C GLU A 34 -2.08 -12.04 -6.80
N ASN A 35 -3.37 -12.08 -6.45
CA ASN A 35 -4.11 -10.88 -6.07
C ASN A 35 -3.62 -10.31 -4.74
N ALA A 36 -3.27 -11.15 -3.76
CA ALA A 36 -2.71 -10.71 -2.49
C ALA A 36 -1.37 -10.00 -2.70
N ARG A 37 -0.51 -10.50 -3.60
CA ARG A 37 0.75 -9.82 -3.96
C ARG A 37 0.49 -8.45 -4.60
N ARG A 38 -0.46 -8.36 -5.54
CA ARG A 38 -0.83 -7.08 -6.17
C ARG A 38 -1.40 -6.09 -5.15
N PHE A 39 -2.26 -6.58 -4.26
CA PHE A 39 -2.85 -5.78 -3.19
C PHE A 39 -1.78 -5.25 -2.24
N LEU A 40 -0.86 -6.11 -1.77
CA LEU A 40 0.26 -5.71 -0.91
C LEU A 40 1.21 -4.75 -1.62
N TYR A 41 1.51 -4.97 -2.90
CA TYR A 41 2.29 -4.02 -3.69
C TYR A 41 1.64 -2.63 -3.67
N PHE A 42 0.33 -2.57 -3.93
CA PHE A 42 -0.39 -1.31 -3.95
C PHE A 42 -0.36 -0.62 -2.57
N GLN A 43 -0.63 -1.37 -1.50
CA GLN A 43 -0.71 -0.84 -0.13
C GLN A 43 0.66 -0.49 0.48
N LEU A 44 1.73 -1.17 0.09
CA LEU A 44 3.06 -0.95 0.67
C LEU A 44 3.92 -0.01 -0.18
N TYR A 45 3.73 0.01 -1.49
CA TYR A 45 4.55 0.80 -2.40
C TYR A 45 3.77 1.92 -3.07
N HIS A 46 2.63 1.63 -3.70
CA HIS A 46 1.93 2.66 -4.49
C HIS A 46 1.29 3.76 -3.62
N THR A 47 0.79 3.39 -2.43
CA THR A 47 0.29 4.37 -1.46
C THR A 47 1.41 5.04 -0.66
N SER A 48 2.64 4.55 -0.76
CA SER A 48 3.79 5.17 -0.11
C SER A 48 4.29 6.33 -0.94
N LEU A 49 4.44 7.49 -0.30
CA LEU A 49 4.94 8.68 -0.95
C LEU A 49 6.47 8.73 -0.83
N PRO A 50 7.21 8.85 -1.96
CA PRO A 50 8.67 8.83 -1.92
C PRO A 50 9.24 10.14 -1.37
N PHE A 51 10.11 10.02 -0.35
CA PHE A 51 10.83 11.13 0.28
C PHE A 51 12.35 11.03 0.11
N ASP A 52 12.85 10.13 -0.73
CA ASP A 52 14.28 9.88 -0.96
C ASP A 52 15.05 11.12 -1.42
N ARG A 53 14.39 12.13 -2.01
CA ARG A 53 14.99 13.45 -2.28
C ARG A 53 15.37 14.22 -1.01
N TYR A 54 14.60 14.06 0.07
CA TYR A 54 14.67 14.90 1.27
C TYR A 54 15.29 14.19 2.47
N ILE A 55 15.24 12.86 2.52
CA ILE A 55 15.76 12.06 3.64
C ILE A 55 16.76 10.99 3.18
N GLU A 56 17.69 10.67 4.06
CA GLU A 56 18.61 9.54 3.96
C GLU A 56 18.77 8.84 5.30
N PRO A 57 19.19 7.56 5.33
CA PRO A 57 19.63 6.91 6.55
C PRO A 57 20.63 7.78 7.33
N ASP A 58 20.54 7.79 8.66
CA ASP A 58 21.46 8.57 9.49
C ASP A 58 22.83 7.90 9.68
N ASP A 59 22.99 6.65 9.22
CA ASP A 59 24.14 5.74 9.37
C ASP A 59 24.53 5.40 10.82
N ILE A 60 23.73 5.80 11.81
CA ILE A 60 23.97 5.57 13.24
C ILE A 60 22.98 4.52 13.77
N TRP A 61 21.68 4.69 13.49
CA TRP A 61 20.62 3.86 14.03
C TRP A 61 19.80 3.24 12.90
N PRO A 62 19.74 1.90 12.78
CA PRO A 62 18.92 1.25 11.77
C PRO A 62 17.46 1.70 11.82
N GLY A 63 16.97 2.22 10.69
CA GLY A 63 15.60 2.72 10.55
C GLY A 63 15.41 4.21 10.86
N PHE A 64 16.43 4.91 11.33
CA PHE A 64 16.40 6.36 11.49
C PHE A 64 16.91 7.06 10.23
N VAL A 65 16.39 8.26 10.01
CA VAL A 65 16.73 9.09 8.85
C VAL A 65 17.08 10.50 9.29
N ARG A 66 17.93 11.17 8.50
CA ARG A 66 18.23 12.59 8.61
C ARG A 66 17.81 13.31 7.34
N LEU A 67 17.68 14.64 7.43
CA LEU A 67 17.45 15.49 6.26
C LEU A 67 18.71 15.53 5.39
N LYS A 68 18.51 15.42 4.08
CA LYS A 68 19.50 15.78 3.07
C LYS A 68 19.61 17.30 2.94
N ASP A 69 20.65 17.75 2.25
CA ASP A 69 20.72 19.14 1.78
C ASP A 69 19.76 19.36 0.62
N PHE A 70 18.76 20.20 0.84
CA PHE A 70 17.84 20.70 -0.18
C PHE A 70 17.44 22.14 0.12
N LYS A 71 16.96 22.87 -0.89
CA LYS A 71 16.45 24.23 -0.72
C LYS A 71 14.97 24.17 -0.36
N TRP A 72 14.47 25.15 0.39
CA TRP A 72 13.05 25.17 0.76
C TRP A 72 12.12 25.21 -0.47
N GLN A 73 12.56 25.76 -1.61
CA GLN A 73 11.80 25.77 -2.85
C GLN A 73 11.59 24.36 -3.42
N ASP A 74 12.48 23.41 -3.11
CA ASP A 74 12.29 22.00 -3.46
C ASP A 74 11.09 21.38 -2.74
N LEU A 75 10.57 22.05 -1.70
CA LEU A 75 9.37 21.63 -0.99
C LEU A 75 8.06 22.14 -1.63
N LEU A 76 8.14 22.93 -2.70
CA LEU A 76 6.96 23.45 -3.36
C LEU A 76 6.29 22.37 -4.22
N PRO A 77 4.94 22.30 -4.28
CA PRO A 77 4.20 21.32 -5.08
C PRO A 77 4.60 21.27 -6.56
N GLU A 78 5.01 22.41 -7.13
CA GLU A 78 5.40 22.49 -8.54
C GLU A 78 6.74 21.78 -8.80
N ASN A 79 7.54 21.57 -7.76
CA ASN A 79 8.89 20.99 -7.85
C ASN A 79 8.95 19.54 -7.36
N SER A 80 7.84 19.00 -6.83
CA SER A 80 7.82 17.67 -6.21
C SER A 80 6.46 16.99 -6.35
N PRO A 81 6.36 15.88 -7.12
CA PRO A 81 5.12 15.12 -7.25
C PRO A 81 4.60 14.61 -5.90
N THR A 82 5.50 14.19 -5.00
CA THR A 82 5.15 13.77 -3.64
C THR A 82 4.47 14.90 -2.86
N LEU A 83 5.06 16.09 -2.86
CA LEU A 83 4.51 17.20 -2.10
C LEU A 83 3.24 17.75 -2.75
N LYS A 84 3.12 17.67 -4.07
CA LYS A 84 1.86 17.92 -4.76
C LYS A 84 0.76 16.97 -4.31
N ALA A 85 1.03 15.66 -4.26
CA ALA A 85 0.06 14.68 -3.77
C ALA A 85 -0.37 14.95 -2.32
N ILE A 86 0.56 15.42 -1.47
CA ILE A 86 0.25 15.85 -0.09
C ILE A 86 -0.60 17.11 -0.08
N SER A 87 -0.21 18.15 -0.81
CA SER A 87 -0.92 19.43 -0.84
C SER A 87 -2.34 19.28 -1.39
N GLU A 88 -2.54 18.55 -2.48
CA GLU A 88 -3.87 18.25 -3.03
C GLU A 88 -4.69 17.36 -2.08
N GLY A 89 -4.05 16.41 -1.40
CA GLY A 89 -4.66 15.61 -0.36
C GLY A 89 -5.23 16.47 0.78
N LEU A 90 -4.42 17.40 1.30
CA LEU A 90 -4.78 18.26 2.42
C LEU A 90 -5.79 19.36 2.03
N LEU A 91 -5.60 20.02 0.88
CA LEU A 91 -6.37 21.20 0.50
C LEU A 91 -7.63 20.87 -0.29
N SER A 92 -7.64 19.75 -1.02
CA SER A 92 -8.75 19.37 -1.91
C SER A 92 -9.42 18.05 -1.52
N GLY A 93 -9.02 17.43 -0.41
CA GLY A 93 -9.55 16.14 0.02
C GLY A 93 -9.14 14.99 -0.90
N GLY A 94 -7.96 15.08 -1.52
CA GLY A 94 -7.40 14.05 -2.39
C GLY A 94 -6.98 12.78 -1.65
N LYS A 95 -6.57 11.76 -2.42
CA LYS A 95 -6.26 10.41 -1.89
C LYS A 95 -4.82 10.21 -1.43
N PHE A 96 -3.97 11.24 -1.49
CA PHE A 96 -2.53 11.14 -1.19
C PHE A 96 -1.80 10.09 -2.04
N LEU A 97 -2.16 10.00 -3.32
CA LEU A 97 -1.59 9.03 -4.26
C LEU A 97 -0.74 9.72 -5.31
N MET A 98 0.34 9.06 -5.69
CA MET A 98 1.12 9.43 -6.86
C MET A 98 0.31 9.14 -8.14
N PRO A 99 0.54 9.90 -9.23
CA PRO A 99 0.00 9.55 -10.53
C PRO A 99 0.45 8.13 -10.94
N ILE A 100 -0.45 7.38 -11.59
CA ILE A 100 -0.08 6.12 -12.25
C ILE A 100 0.52 6.51 -13.61
N GLU A 101 1.76 6.09 -13.88
CA GLU A 101 2.40 6.22 -15.20
C GLU A 101 1.80 5.27 -16.23
#